data_AF-A0A382LXT6-F1
#
_entry.id   AF-A0A382LXT6-F1
#
_cell.length_a   1.000
_cell.length_b   1.000
_cell.length_c   1.000
_cell.angle_alpha   90.00
_cell.angle_beta   90.00
_cell.angle_gamma   90.00
#
_symmetry.space_group_name_H-M   'P 1'
#
loop_
_entity.id
_entity.type
_entity.pdbx_description
1 polymer ?
#
loop_
_entity_poly.entity_id
_entity_poly.type
_entity_poly.pdbx_seq_one_letter_code
_entity_poly.pdbx_strand_id
1 'polypeptide(L)'
;MASKLIIAILVVLAVYLQARFWIGEGSFAHVDALTHQLDKKLAENEQKKNRNRVLKAEIIDLREGLDAVEERARTEFGLIKEDETFILLVND
;
A
#
# COMPACT_ATOMS: atom_id res chain seq x y z
N MET A 1 -52.63 4.22 -39.93
CA MET A 1 -51.74 3.08 -39.57
C MET A 1 -50.29 3.52 -39.32
N ALA A 2 -49.73 4.45 -40.10
CA ALA A 2 -48.37 4.97 -39.91
C ALA A 2 -48.09 5.59 -38.52
N SER A 3 -49.06 6.30 -37.93
CA SER A 3 -48.91 6.90 -36.59
C SER A 3 -48.69 5.87 -35.48
N LYS A 4 -49.35 4.71 -35.56
CA LYS A 4 -49.20 3.62 -34.57
C LYS A 4 -47.81 2.95 -34.66
N LEU A 5 -47.24 2.86 -35.86
CA LEU A 5 -45.89 2.33 -36.08
C LEU A 5 -44.82 3.28 -35.52
N ILE A 6 -44.96 4.59 -35.73
CA ILE A 6 -44.04 5.59 -35.19
C ILE A 6 -44.03 5.55 -33.65
N ILE A 7 -45.20 5.44 -33.03
CA ILE A 7 -45.31 5.31 -31.56
C ILE A 7 -44.64 4.02 -31.08
N ALA A 8 -44.84 2.89 -31.76
CA ALA A 8 -44.20 1.63 -31.39
C ALA A 8 -42.67 1.73 -31.47
N ILE A 9 -42.12 2.35 -32.51
CA ILE A 9 -40.67 2.57 -32.66
C ILE A 9 -40.14 3.47 -31.53
N LEU A 10 -40.86 4.55 -31.19
CA LEU A 10 -40.47 5.43 -30.09
C LEU A 10 -40.47 4.71 -28.74
N VAL A 11 -41.45 3.84 -28.49
CA VAL A 11 -41.50 3.04 -27.26
C VAL A 11 -40.33 2.05 -27.20
N VAL A 12 -40.02 1.36 -28.30
CA VAL A 12 -38.87 0.46 -28.35
C VAL A 12 -37.56 1.21 -28.12
N LEU A 13 -37.40 2.38 -28.73
CA LEU A 13 -36.22 3.24 -28.54
C LEU A 13 -36.12 3.72 -27.08
N ALA A 14 -37.24 4.10 -26.47
CA ALA A 14 -37.29 4.52 -25.07
C ALA A 14 -36.90 3.37 -24.13
N VAL A 15 -37.45 2.17 -24.33
CA VAL A 15 -37.10 0.98 -23.52
C VAL A 15 -35.62 0.62 -23.70
N TYR A 16 -35.09 0.70 -24.91
CA TYR A 16 -33.68 0.46 -25.19
C TYR A 16 -32.77 1.46 -24.46
N LEU A 17 -33.11 2.75 -24.48
CA LEU A 17 -32.37 3.79 -23.76
C LEU A 17 -32.45 3.61 -22.24
N GLN A 18 -33.63 3.27 -21.71
CA GLN A 18 -33.82 2.99 -20.28
C GLN A 18 -33.01 1.76 -19.83
N ALA A 19 -33.02 0.68 -20.63
CA ALA A 19 -32.22 -0.51 -20.37
C ALA A 19 -30.71 -0.19 -20.45
N ARG A 20 -30.28 0.60 -21.44
CA ARG A 20 -28.89 1.05 -21.54
C ARG A 20 -28.49 1.96 -20.38
N PHE A 21 -29.40 2.74 -19.82
CA PHE A 21 -29.13 3.54 -18.63
C PHE A 21 -28.97 2.67 -17.38
N TRP A 22 -29.78 1.61 -17.24
CA TRP A 22 -29.61 0.63 -16.17
C TRP A 22 -28.40 -0.30 -16.32
N ILE A 23 -27.77 -0.39 -17.50
CA ILE A 23 -26.64 -1.32 -17.77
C ILE A 23 -25.35 -0.55 -18.16
N GLY A 24 -25.43 0.76 -18.39
CA GLY A 24 -24.33 1.60 -18.86
C GLY A 24 -23.33 1.98 -17.76
N GLU A 25 -22.16 2.46 -18.20
CA GLU A 25 -21.01 2.92 -17.40
C GLU A 25 -21.47 3.85 -16.25
N GLY A 26 -21.71 3.28 -15.06
CA GLY A 26 -22.32 3.98 -13.92
C GLY A 26 -23.45 3.22 -13.20
N SER A 27 -23.90 2.08 -13.74
CA SER A 27 -24.87 1.21 -13.05
C SER A 27 -24.29 0.53 -11.81
N PHE A 28 -25.14 0.25 -10.81
CA PHE A 28 -24.83 -0.37 -9.50
C PHE A 28 -23.88 -1.58 -9.56
N ALA A 29 -23.86 -2.31 -10.67
CA ALA A 29 -22.96 -3.44 -10.89
C ALA A 29 -21.47 -3.04 -10.99
N HIS A 30 -21.16 -1.81 -11.42
CA HIS A 30 -19.77 -1.34 -11.55
C HIS A 30 -19.20 -0.85 -10.21
N VAL A 31 -20.05 -0.28 -9.34
CA VAL A 31 -19.63 0.15 -7.99
C VAL A 31 -19.32 -1.06 -7.12
N ASP A 32 -20.08 -2.15 -7.23
CA ASP A 32 -19.85 -3.38 -6.46
C ASP A 32 -18.53 -4.06 -6.86
N ALA A 33 -18.25 -4.18 -8.17
CA ALA A 33 -17.02 -4.78 -8.67
C ALA A 33 -15.76 -3.95 -8.33
N LEU A 34 -15.88 -2.61 -8.27
CA LEU A 34 -14.77 -1.73 -7.90
C LEU A 34 -14.55 -1.70 -6.38
N THR A 35 -15.63 -1.79 -5.59
CA THR A 35 -15.56 -1.90 -4.12
C THR A 35 -14.91 -3.22 -3.70
N HIS A 36 -15.29 -4.33 -4.33
CA HIS A 36 -14.68 -5.64 -4.07
C HIS A 36 -13.18 -5.70 -4.39
N GLN A 37 -12.72 -5.00 -5.43
CA GLN A 37 -11.28 -4.91 -5.73
C GLN A 37 -10.53 -4.04 -4.71
N LEU A 38 -11.16 -2.97 -4.23
CA LEU A 38 -10.59 -2.10 -3.21
C LEU A 38 -10.42 -2.84 -1.87
N ASP A 39 -11.43 -3.60 -1.44
CA ASP A 39 -11.38 -4.36 -0.18
C ASP A 39 -10.28 -5.43 -0.20
N LYS A 40 -10.13 -6.14 -1.33
CA LYS A 40 -9.06 -7.13 -1.48
C LYS A 40 -7.68 -6.47 -1.40
N LYS A 41 -7.51 -5.30 -2.02
CA LYS A 41 -6.23 -4.58 -2.03
C LYS A 41 -5.91 -3.99 -0.66
N LEU A 42 -6.91 -3.52 0.09
CA LEU A 42 -6.73 -3.04 1.47
C LEU A 42 -6.31 -4.17 2.41
N ALA A 43 -6.95 -5.34 2.31
CA ALA A 43 -6.58 -6.51 3.11
C ALA A 43 -5.13 -6.99 2.84
N GLU A 44 -4.72 -7.04 1.56
CA GLU A 44 -3.34 -7.37 1.17
C GLU A 44 -2.33 -6.32 1.69
N ASN A 45 -2.69 -5.04 1.70
CA ASN A 45 -1.83 -3.96 2.18
C ASN A 45 -1.65 -4.00 3.70
N GLU A 46 -2.73 -4.19 4.45
CA GLU A 46 -2.68 -4.31 5.91
C GLU A 46 -1.79 -5.48 6.37
N GLN A 47 -1.85 -6.62 5.68
CA GLN A 47 -0.96 -7.74 5.98
C GLN A 47 0.52 -7.38 5.75
N LYS A 48 0.83 -6.72 4.63
CA LYS A 48 2.21 -6.28 4.32
C LYS A 48 2.72 -5.23 5.31
N LYS A 49 1.87 -4.29 5.69
CA LYS A 49 2.20 -3.21 6.64
C LYS A 49 2.52 -3.76 8.03
N ASN A 50 1.76 -4.75 8.50
CA ASN A 50 2.05 -5.40 9.77
C ASN A 50 3.39 -6.13 9.78
N ARG A 51 3.72 -6.86 8.71
CA ARG A 51 5.04 -7.52 8.58
C ARG A 51 6.18 -6.50 8.51
N ASN A 52 5.98 -5.41 7.75
CA ASN A 52 6.98 -4.36 7.65
C ASN A 52 7.25 -3.70 9.02
N ARG A 53 6.20 -3.49 9.83
CA ARG A 53 6.34 -2.95 11.19
C ARG A 53 7.18 -3.86 12.09
N VAL A 54 6.96 -5.17 12.03
CA VAL A 54 7.74 -6.15 12.81
C VAL A 54 9.19 -6.16 12.35
N LEU A 55 9.43 -6.28 11.05
CA LEU A 55 10.79 -6.28 10.49
C LEU A 55 11.53 -4.98 10.79
N LYS A 56 10.84 -3.84 10.77
CA LYS A 56 11.44 -2.55 11.11
C LYS A 56 11.84 -2.48 12.59
N ALA A 57 11.02 -3.02 13.48
CA ALA A 57 11.35 -3.12 14.90
C ALA A 57 12.56 -4.04 15.13
N GLU A 58 12.62 -5.17 14.44
CA GLU A 58 13.73 -6.12 14.49
C GLU A 58 15.04 -5.50 13.97
N ILE A 59 14.99 -4.73 12.89
CA ILE A 59 16.16 -3.99 12.39
C ILE A 59 16.64 -2.96 13.42
N ILE A 60 15.73 -2.26 14.10
CA ILE A 60 16.10 -1.26 15.11
C ILE A 60 16.76 -1.95 16.31
N ASP A 61 16.15 -3.02 16.82
CA ASP A 61 16.70 -3.81 17.95
C ASP A 61 18.08 -4.40 17.62
N LEU A 62 18.24 -4.95 16.41
CA LEU A 62 19.53 -5.50 15.96
C LEU A 62 20.60 -4.42 15.84
N ARG A 63 20.24 -3.22 15.37
CA ARG A 63 21.17 -2.09 15.27
C ARG A 63 21.59 -1.59 16.66
N GLU A 64 20.64 -1.40 17.57
CA GLU A 64 20.92 -0.99 18.95
C GLU A 64 21.81 -2.01 19.67
N GLY A 65 21.57 -3.31 19.45
CA GLY A 65 22.41 -4.38 19.99
C GLY A 65 23.83 -4.36 19.42
N LEU A 66 24.00 -4.13 18.11
CA LEU A 66 25.32 -4.02 17.47
C LEU A 66 26.07 -2.78 17.93
N ASP A 67 25.39 -1.63 18.04
CA ASP A 67 25.96 -0.38 18.50
C ASP A 67 26.46 -0.52 19.96
N ALA A 68 25.70 -1.21 20.83
CA ALA A 68 26.11 -1.48 22.21
C ALA A 68 27.34 -2.41 22.30
N VAL A 69 27.45 -3.40 21.40
CA VAL A 69 28.63 -4.27 21.32
C VAL A 69 29.84 -3.50 20.79
N GLU A 70 29.64 -2.62 19.81
CA GLU A 70 30.68 -1.77 19.25
C GLU A 70 31.24 -0.78 20.29
N GLU A 71 30.36 -0.12 21.06
CA GLU A 71 30.75 0.77 22.17
C GLU A 71 31.64 0.06 23.19
N ARG A 72 31.27 -1.19 23.54
CA ARG A 72 32.04 -2.02 24.47
C ARG A 72 33.38 -2.45 23.88
N ALA A 73 33.43 -2.84 22.61
CA ALA A 73 34.66 -3.18 21.90
C ALA A 73 35.65 -1.99 21.85
N ARG A 74 35.12 -0.78 21.62
CA ARG A 74 35.90 0.46 21.60
C ARG A 74 36.42 0.85 22.99
N THR A 75 35.56 0.75 24.01
CA THR A 75 35.89 1.21 25.38
C THR A 75 36.75 0.22 26.16
N GLU A 76 36.46 -1.08 26.08
CA GLU A 76 37.18 -2.11 26.86
C GLU A 76 38.45 -2.61 26.18
N PHE A 77 38.46 -2.67 24.84
CA PHE A 77 39.57 -3.25 24.09
C PHE A 77 40.32 -2.25 23.21
N GLY A 78 39.85 -1.00 23.13
CA GLY A 78 40.47 0.02 22.26
C GLY A 78 40.41 -0.32 20.78
N LEU A 79 39.45 -1.19 20.38
CA LEU A 79 39.34 -1.65 19.00
C LEU A 79 38.81 -0.51 18.11
N ILE A 80 39.40 -0.38 16.92
CA ILE A 80 39.02 0.58 15.88
C ILE A 80 38.71 -0.15 14.58
N LYS A 81 37.80 0.40 13.77
CA LYS A 81 37.51 -0.15 12.43
C LYS A 81 38.70 0.10 11.49
N GLU A 82 38.79 -0.70 10.43
CA GLU A 82 39.91 -0.65 9.47
C GLU A 82 40.08 0.72 8.77
N ASP A 83 39.01 1.53 8.73
CA ASP A 83 38.95 2.84 8.08
C ASP A 83 38.92 4.03 9.07
N GLU A 84 39.20 3.81 10.36
CA GLU A 84 39.16 4.85 11.40
C GLU A 84 40.54 5.19 11.96
N THR A 85 40.74 6.45 12.35
CA THR A 85 41.97 6.92 13.04
C THR A 85 41.65 7.25 14.50
N PHE A 86 42.29 6.54 15.43
CA PHE A 86 42.16 6.81 16.87
C PHE A 86 43.01 8.01 17.28
N ILE A 87 42.39 9.00 17.95
CA ILE A 87 43.08 10.17 18.49
C ILE A 87 42.91 10.16 20.02
N LEU A 88 43.99 9.90 20.75
CA LEU A 88 44.02 10.03 22.21
C LEU A 88 44.57 11.41 22.59
N LEU A 89 43.72 12.25 23.17
CA LEU A 89 44.14 13.54 23.74
C LEU A 89 44.74 13.29 25.12
N VAL A 90 46.07 13.35 25.21
CA VAL A 90 46.78 13.38 26.51
C VAL A 90 46.99 14.85 26.85
N ASN A 91 46.28 15.35 27.86
CA ASN A 91 46.60 16.64 28.47
C ASN A 91 47.60 16.39 29.60
N ASP A 92 48.72 17.11 29.58
CA ASP A 92 49.76 17.10 30.62
C ASP A 92 49.23 17.56 31.99
#